data_AF-A0A0E4B1H1-F1
#
_entry.id   AF-A0A0E4B1H1-F1
#
_cell.length_a   1.000
_cell.length_b   1.000
_cell.length_c   1.000
_cell.angle_alpha   90.00
_cell.angle_beta   90.00
_cell.angle_gamma   90.00
#
_symmetry.space_group_name_H-M   'P 1'
#
loop_
_entity.id
_entity.type
_entity.pdbx_description
1 polymer ?
#
loop_
_entity_poly.entity_id
_entity_poly.type
_entity_poly.pdbx_seq_one_letter_code
_entity_poly.pdbx_strand_id
1 'polypeptide(L)' 'YMTLLNTDMKRELDHLAALLHMAVDYKKEIGFEGQFYIEPKPKEPTKHQYDSDSAACLNFLREYDLLKHFKLNIETN' A
#
# COMPACT_ATOMS: atom_id res chain seq x y z
N TYR A 1 -2.57 12.19 1.18
CA TYR A 1 -2.62 13.57 0.65
C TYR A 1 -2.69 14.64 1.75
N MET A 2 -2.45 15.92 1.40
CA MET A 2 -2.63 17.08 2.31
C MET A 2 -3.99 17.75 2.16
N THR A 3 -4.48 17.91 0.93
CA THR A 3 -5.82 18.44 0.65
C THR A 3 -6.43 17.66 -0.50
N LEU A 4 -7.73 17.34 -0.39
CA LEU A 4 -8.42 16.63 -1.46
C LEU A 4 -8.62 17.50 -2.71
N LEU A 5 -8.62 18.83 -2.54
CA LEU A 5 -8.89 19.80 -3.63
C LEU A 5 -7.91 19.70 -4.80
N ASN A 6 -6.72 19.16 -4.59
CA ASN A 6 -5.69 18.99 -5.62
C ASN A 6 -5.24 17.53 -5.78
N THR A 7 -6.02 16.57 -5.26
CA THR A 7 -5.66 15.17 -5.22
C THR A 7 -6.64 14.35 -6.05
N ASP A 8 -6.13 13.62 -7.03
CA ASP A 8 -6.86 12.54 -7.69
C ASP A 8 -6.54 11.22 -6.98
N MET A 9 -7.35 10.89 -5.99
CA MET A 9 -7.10 9.72 -5.13
C MET A 9 -7.08 8.41 -5.93
N LYS A 10 -8.00 8.24 -6.89
CA LYS A 10 -8.08 6.99 -7.65
C LYS A 10 -6.81 6.78 -8.46
N ARG A 11 -6.33 7.85 -9.11
CA ARG A 11 -5.08 7.80 -9.87
C ARG A 11 -3.86 7.55 -8.98
N GLU A 12 -3.79 8.17 -7.81
CA GLU A 12 -2.69 7.92 -6.88
C GLU A 12 -2.68 6.48 -6.35
N LEU A 13 -3.84 5.92 -6.03
CA LEU A 13 -3.97 4.51 -5.62
C LEU A 13 -3.59 3.56 -6.79
N ASP A 14 -4.00 3.88 -8.01
CA ASP A 14 -3.63 3.09 -9.21
C ASP A 14 -2.11 3.10 -9.44
N HIS A 15 -1.45 4.25 -9.27
CA HIS A 15 0.00 4.34 -9.35
C HIS A 15 0.70 3.57 -8.23
N LEU A 16 0.19 3.66 -6.99
CA LEU A 16 0.73 2.89 -5.86
C LEU A 16 0.63 1.39 -6.12
N ALA A 17 -0.51 0.90 -6.62
CA ALA A 17 -0.69 -0.50 -6.96
C ALA A 17 0.27 -0.95 -8.07
N ALA A 18 0.43 -0.13 -9.12
CA ALA A 18 1.37 -0.42 -10.20
C ALA A 18 2.81 -0.54 -9.68
N LEU A 19 3.22 0.37 -8.78
CA LEU A 19 4.52 0.31 -8.12
C LEU A 19 4.72 -0.99 -7.32
N LEU A 20 3.72 -1.40 -6.54
CA LEU A 20 3.80 -2.61 -5.73
C LEU A 20 3.84 -3.88 -6.58
N HIS A 21 3.10 -3.93 -7.70
CA HIS A 21 3.21 -5.02 -8.67
C HIS A 21 4.62 -5.11 -9.27
N MET A 22 5.19 -3.98 -9.70
CA MET A 22 6.59 -3.94 -10.18
C MET A 22 7.58 -4.43 -9.13
N ALA A 23 7.40 -4.06 -7.87
CA ALA A 23 8.24 -4.55 -6.77
C ALA A 23 8.08 -6.07 -6.56
N VAL A 24 6.87 -6.61 -6.66
CA VAL A 24 6.59 -8.05 -6.57
C VAL A 24 7.25 -8.82 -7.72
N ASP A 25 7.20 -8.31 -8.94
CA ASP A 25 7.83 -8.95 -10.09
C ASP A 25 9.34 -8.93 -9.99
N TYR A 26 9.93 -7.78 -9.62
CA TYR A 26 11.37 -7.68 -9.42
C TYR A 26 11.87 -8.57 -8.28
N LYS A 27 11.10 -8.70 -7.20
CA LYS A 27 11.38 -9.67 -6.12
C LYS A 27 11.53 -11.10 -6.66
N LYS A 28 10.65 -11.52 -7.58
CA LYS A 28 10.72 -12.86 -8.21
C LYS A 28 11.95 -12.97 -9.10
N GLU A 29 12.25 -11.93 -9.88
CA GLU A 29 13.40 -11.89 -10.79
C GLU A 29 14.73 -12.10 -10.06
N ILE A 30 14.92 -11.44 -8.91
CA ILE A 30 16.15 -11.54 -8.13
C ILE A 30 16.16 -12.73 -7.15
N GLY A 31 15.09 -13.53 -7.10
CA GLY A 31 14.97 -14.66 -6.18
C GLY A 31 14.85 -14.26 -4.71
N PHE A 32 14.33 -13.08 -4.38
CA PHE A 32 14.11 -12.70 -2.98
C PHE A 32 12.90 -13.45 -2.41
N GLU A 33 13.12 -14.24 -1.37
CA GLU A 33 12.07 -15.09 -0.78
C GLU A 33 11.33 -14.43 0.41
N GLY A 34 11.84 -13.31 0.93
CA GLY A 34 11.31 -12.67 2.13
C GLY A 34 9.90 -12.08 1.96
N GLN A 35 9.11 -12.05 3.03
CA GLN A 35 7.75 -11.50 3.01
C GLN A 35 7.76 -9.98 2.86
N PHE A 36 6.91 -9.44 1.97
CA PHE A 36 6.64 -8.00 1.92
C PHE A 36 5.55 -7.62 2.92
N TYR A 37 5.66 -6.41 3.46
CA TYR A 37 4.72 -5.84 4.41
C TYR A 37 4.25 -4.46 3.97
N ILE A 38 2.99 -4.14 4.27
CA ILE A 38 2.47 -2.77 4.31
C ILE A 38 2.21 -2.44 5.77
N GLU A 39 2.62 -1.27 6.22
CA GLU A 39 2.42 -0.80 7.58
C GLU A 39 1.28 0.22 7.62
N PRO A 40 0.14 -0.09 8.26
CA PRO A 40 -0.94 0.86 8.34
C PRO A 40 -0.57 2.05 9.23
N LYS A 41 -0.87 3.25 8.78
CA LYS A 41 -0.73 4.48 9.55
C LYS A 41 -1.80 5.49 9.11
N PRO A 42 -2.62 6.06 10.02
CA PRO A 42 -3.75 6.90 9.63
C PRO A 42 -3.35 8.25 9.04
N LYS A 43 -2.23 8.81 9.50
CA LYS A 43 -1.72 10.15 9.19
C LYS A 43 -0.29 10.35 9.70
N GLU A 44 0.32 11.46 9.29
CA GLU A 44 1.67 11.98 9.62
C GLU A 44 2.83 11.47 8.74
N PRO A 45 3.41 12.33 7.86
CA PRO A 45 3.24 13.79 7.79
C PRO A 45 2.00 14.25 7.00
N THR A 46 1.29 13.34 6.33
CA THR A 46 0.13 13.72 5.52
C THR A 46 -1.15 13.86 6.34
N LYS A 47 -2.14 14.62 5.82
CA LYS A 47 -3.47 14.76 6.45
C LYS A 47 -4.25 13.44 6.45
N HIS A 48 -4.13 12.66 5.38
CA HIS A 48 -4.69 11.32 5.25
C HIS A 48 -3.70 10.45 4.47
N GLN A 49 -3.22 9.37 5.09
CA GLN A 49 -2.48 8.31 4.41
C GLN A 49 -3.46 7.24 3.93
N TYR A 50 -3.21 6.66 2.76
CA TYR A 50 -4.14 5.73 2.09
C TYR A 50 -4.22 4.38 2.80
N ASP A 51 -3.09 3.95 3.35
CA ASP A 51 -2.87 2.81 4.23
C ASP A 51 -3.30 3.14 5.67
N SER A 52 -4.50 3.69 5.87
CA SER A 52 -4.87 4.33 7.14
C SER A 52 -5.02 3.39 8.34
N ASP A 53 -5.44 2.15 8.09
CA ASP A 53 -5.62 1.10 9.08
C ASP A 53 -5.54 -0.28 8.41
N SER A 54 -5.67 -1.34 9.20
CA SER A 54 -5.62 -2.72 8.69
C SER A 54 -6.71 -3.01 7.65
N ALA A 55 -7.93 -2.49 7.85
CA ALA A 55 -9.05 -2.77 6.94
C ALA A 55 -8.86 -2.04 5.60
N ALA A 56 -8.43 -0.78 5.62
CA ALA A 56 -8.10 0.00 4.43
C ALA A 56 -6.97 -0.68 3.63
N CYS A 57 -5.90 -1.11 4.30
CA CYS A 57 -4.81 -1.85 3.65
C CYS A 57 -5.30 -3.14 3.01
N LEU A 58 -6.09 -3.95 3.73
CA LEU A 58 -6.61 -5.21 3.20
C LEU A 58 -7.57 -5.00 2.02
N ASN A 59 -8.36 -3.92 2.03
CA ASN A 59 -9.24 -3.57 0.92
C ASN A 59 -8.44 -3.14 -0.31
N PHE A 60 -7.43 -2.29 -0.14
CA PHE A 60 -6.52 -1.90 -1.22
C PHE A 60 -5.82 -3.13 -1.82
N LEU A 61 -5.24 -3.99 -0.97
CA LEU A 61 -4.58 -5.21 -1.42
C LEU A 61 -5.54 -6.17 -2.13
N ARG A 62 -6.82 -6.19 -1.76
CA ARG A 62 -7.84 -7.01 -2.42
C ARG A 62 -8.22 -6.46 -3.78
N GLU A 63 -8.46 -5.15 -3.87
CA GLU A 63 -8.86 -4.45 -5.09
C GLU A 63 -7.82 -4.61 -6.21
N TYR A 64 -6.54 -4.64 -5.85
CA TYR A 64 -5.44 -4.73 -6.81
C TYR A 64 -4.77 -6.11 -6.90
N ASP A 65 -5.42 -7.18 -6.40
CA ASP A 65 -4.90 -8.55 -6.46
C ASP A 65 -3.52 -8.78 -5.78
N LEU A 66 -3.20 -7.98 -4.76
CA LEU A 66 -1.93 -8.01 -4.02
C LEU A 66 -1.98 -8.79 -2.70
N LEU A 67 -3.15 -9.27 -2.26
CA LEU A 67 -3.34 -9.97 -0.97
C LEU A 67 -2.40 -11.17 -0.75
N LYS A 68 -2.00 -11.87 -1.81
CA LYS A 68 -1.10 -13.04 -1.71
C LYS A 68 0.37 -12.66 -1.53
N HIS A 69 0.71 -11.39 -1.77
CA HIS A 69 2.09 -10.92 -1.83
C HIS A 69 2.51 -10.13 -0.59
N PHE A 70 1.55 -9.51 0.11
CA PHE A 70 1.79 -8.63 1.25
C PHE A 70 1.11 -9.15 2.52
N LYS A 71 1.76 -8.92 3.66
CA LYS A 71 1.16 -9.00 5.01
C LYS A 71 1.15 -7.61 5.64
N LEU A 72 0.55 -7.47 6.81
CA LEU A 72 0.55 -6.20 7.55
C LEU A 72 1.66 -6.18 8.60
N ASN A 73 2.40 -5.08 8.68
CA ASN A 73 3.23 -4.74 9.83
C ASN A 73 2.41 -3.82 10.74
N ILE A 74 2.04 -4.26 11.94
CA ILE A 74 1.11 -3.50 12.78
C ILE A 74 1.88 -2.73 13.86
N GLU A 75 1.79 -1.40 13.83
CA GLU A 75 2.27 -0.51 14.89
C GLU A 75 1.13 -0.20 15.89
N THR A 76 1.48 -0.05 17.17
CA THR A 76 0.51 0.18 18.27
C THR A 76 0.13 1.65 18.48
N ASN A 77 1.01 2.58 18.10
CA ASN A 77 0.90 4.02 18.37
C ASN A 77 -0.26 4.67 17.59
#